data_AF-W6N4I6-F1
#
_entry.id   AF-W6N4I6-F1
#
_cell.length_a   1.000
_cell.length_b   1.000
_cell.length_c   1.000
_cell.angle_alpha   90.00
_cell.angle_beta   90.00
_cell.angle_gamma   90.00
#
_symmetry.space_group_name_H-M   'P 1'
#
loop_
_entity.id
_entity.type
_entity.pdbx_description
1 polymer ?
#
loop_
_entity_poly.entity_id
_entity_poly.type
_entity_poly.pdbx_seq_one_letter_code
_entity_poly.pdbx_strand_id
1 'polypeptide(L)'
;MIQIKFSASLIEVLPIYLGTTWNELLKKTNFNYSRATLYHILQGRADITLDLNTEFNRVFTDVLKLDSTDLQNLYKLIEVTNTGKIKYKKFNGGM
;
A
#
# COMPACT_ATOMS: atom_id res chain seq x y z
N MET A 1 6.39 11.25 -11.82
CA MET A 1 6.53 10.14 -10.86
C MET A 1 5.59 10.44 -9.70
N ILE A 2 4.72 9.51 -9.31
CA ILE A 2 3.81 9.74 -8.17
C ILE A 2 4.61 9.46 -6.91
N GLN A 3 4.74 10.45 -6.02
CA GLN A 3 5.40 10.28 -4.74
C GLN A 3 4.33 10.04 -3.66
N ILE A 4 4.21 8.79 -3.25
CA ILE A 4 3.22 8.31 -2.28
C ILE A 4 3.84 8.42 -0.88
N LYS A 5 3.07 8.96 0.07
CA LYS A 5 3.40 8.87 1.49
C LYS A 5 2.76 7.58 2.04
N PHE A 6 3.55 6.52 2.15
CA PHE A 6 3.07 5.24 2.64
C PHE A 6 2.68 5.33 4.12
N SER A 7 1.59 4.63 4.46
CA SER A 7 1.11 4.42 5.82
C SER A 7 1.17 2.93 6.16
N ALA A 8 1.11 2.59 7.46
CA ALA A 8 1.06 1.20 7.89
C ALA A 8 -0.12 0.45 7.25
N SER A 9 -1.31 1.06 7.18
CA SER A 9 -2.48 0.47 6.52
C SER A 9 -2.27 0.23 5.03
N LEU A 10 -1.60 1.15 4.32
CA LEU A 10 -1.30 0.95 2.89
C LEU A 10 -0.32 -0.19 2.66
N ILE A 11 0.70 -0.30 3.53
CA ILE A 11 1.64 -1.43 3.54
C ILE A 11 0.89 -2.74 3.86
N GLU A 12 -0.06 -2.72 4.79
CA GLU A 12 -0.83 -3.91 5.15
C GLU A 12 -1.68 -4.43 3.98
N VAL A 13 -2.39 -3.54 3.26
CA VAL A 13 -3.32 -3.94 2.21
C VAL A 13 -2.66 -4.25 0.86
N LEU A 14 -1.43 -3.77 0.62
CA LEU A 14 -0.73 -3.99 -0.65
C LEU A 14 -0.59 -5.48 -1.04
N PRO A 15 -0.07 -6.38 -0.19
CA PRO A 15 -0.01 -7.80 -0.52
C PRO A 15 -1.39 -8.44 -0.70
N ILE A 16 -2.41 -7.97 0.03
CA ILE A 16 -3.79 -8.45 -0.08
C ILE A 16 -4.34 -8.11 -1.47
N TYR A 17 -4.18 -6.86 -1.91
CA TYR A 17 -4.57 -6.41 -3.25
C TYR A 17 -3.91 -7.22 -4.36
N LEU A 18 -2.63 -7.55 -4.18
CA LEU A 18 -1.84 -8.32 -5.15
C LEU A 18 -2.06 -9.84 -5.04
N GLY A 19 -2.88 -10.32 -4.11
CA GLY A 19 -3.13 -11.75 -3.89
C GLY A 19 -1.88 -12.54 -3.49
N THR A 20 -1.00 -11.94 -2.69
CA THR A 20 0.31 -12.49 -2.31
C THR A 20 0.62 -12.22 -0.83
N THR A 21 1.85 -12.50 -0.40
CA THR A 21 2.33 -12.20 0.96
C THR A 21 3.54 -11.28 0.92
N TRP A 22 3.80 -10.57 2.02
CA TRP A 22 5.04 -9.80 2.16
C TRP A 22 6.29 -10.66 1.95
N ASN A 23 6.29 -11.93 2.37
CA ASN A 23 7.41 -12.84 2.11
C ASN A 23 7.71 -13.04 0.63
N GLU A 24 6.66 -13.20 -0.18
CA GLU A 24 6.80 -13.39 -1.62
C GLU A 24 7.20 -12.09 -2.31
N LEU A 25 6.60 -10.97 -1.90
CA LEU A 25 6.96 -9.64 -2.43
C LEU A 25 8.42 -9.32 -2.15
N LEU A 26 8.90 -9.45 -0.91
CA LEU A 26 10.29 -9.18 -0.54
C LEU A 26 11.28 -9.95 -1.42
N LYS A 27 10.98 -11.23 -1.71
CA LYS A 27 11.80 -12.08 -2.58
C LYS A 27 11.76 -11.62 -4.05
N LYS A 28 10.61 -11.18 -4.54
CA LYS A 28 10.42 -10.77 -5.95
C LYS A 28 10.97 -9.37 -6.23
N THR A 29 10.95 -8.48 -5.26
CA THR A 29 11.22 -7.05 -5.46
C THR A 29 12.62 -6.61 -5.06
N ASN A 30 13.45 -7.53 -4.54
CA ASN A 30 14.73 -7.23 -3.90
C ASN A 30 14.60 -6.06 -2.92
N PHE A 31 13.61 -6.15 -2.02
CA PHE A 31 13.32 -5.07 -1.09
C PHE A 31 14.49 -4.83 -0.14
N ASN A 32 14.92 -3.59 -0.02
CA ASN A 32 16.13 -3.22 0.72
C ASN A 32 16.03 -3.35 2.24
N TYR A 33 14.87 -3.76 2.78
CA TYR A 33 14.64 -3.86 4.22
C TYR A 33 14.19 -5.25 4.63
N SER A 34 14.51 -5.59 5.89
CA SER A 34 14.17 -6.89 6.46
C SER A 34 12.66 -7.07 6.66
N ARG A 35 12.23 -8.33 6.70
CA ARG A 35 10.87 -8.69 7.12
C ARG A 35 10.54 -8.20 8.53
N ALA A 36 11.53 -8.18 9.44
CA ALA A 36 11.34 -7.69 10.79
C ALA A 36 10.99 -6.19 10.80
N THR A 37 11.66 -5.39 9.96
CA THR A 37 11.37 -3.97 9.77
C THR A 37 9.90 -3.75 9.37
N LEU A 38 9.41 -4.51 8.38
CA LEU A 38 8.00 -4.46 7.97
C LEU A 38 7.05 -4.79 9.13
N TYR A 39 7.32 -5.84 9.90
CA TYR A 39 6.48 -6.20 11.04
C TYR A 39 6.45 -5.13 12.13
N HIS A 40 7.59 -4.51 12.43
CA HIS A 40 7.63 -3.43 13.41
C HIS A 40 6.76 -2.25 12.99
N ILE A 41 6.74 -1.91 11.70
CA ILE A 41 5.89 -0.84 11.16
C ILE A 41 4.41 -1.20 11.26
N LEU A 42 4.04 -2.42 10.83
CA LEU A 42 2.66 -2.90 10.90
C LEU A 42 2.13 -2.98 12.33
N GLN A 43 3.00 -3.20 13.32
CA GLN A 43 2.66 -3.19 14.75
C GLN A 43 2.68 -1.79 15.38
N GLY A 44 2.99 -0.73 14.61
CA GLY A 44 3.16 0.63 15.14
C GLY A 44 4.36 0.80 16.07
N ARG A 45 5.33 -0.13 16.03
CA ARG A 45 6.56 -0.11 16.84
C ARG A 45 7.72 0.63 16.15
N ALA A 46 7.55 0.99 14.89
CA ALA A 46 8.52 1.75 14.11
C ALA A 46 7.80 2.67 13.12
N ASP A 47 8.35 3.86 12.92
CA ASP A 47 7.86 4.80 11.92
C ASP A 47 8.46 4.52 10.54
N ILE A 48 7.76 4.98 9.51
CA ILE A 48 8.23 4.90 8.12
C ILE A 48 9.18 6.08 7.88
N THR A 49 10.47 5.79 7.81
CA THR A 49 11.50 6.78 7.48
C THR A 49 11.40 7.25 6.02
N LEU A 50 12.09 8.34 5.67
CA LEU A 50 12.14 8.83 4.30
C LEU A 50 12.74 7.81 3.33
N ASP A 51 13.82 7.14 3.72
CA ASP A 51 14.49 6.13 2.89
C ASP A 51 13.61 4.91 2.68
N LEU A 52 12.89 4.49 3.72
CA LEU A 52 11.96 3.38 3.60
C LEU A 52 10.75 3.75 2.73
N ASN A 53 10.22 4.97 2.88
CA ASN A 53 9.16 5.46 2.01
C ASN A 53 9.62 5.52 0.55
N THR A 54 10.85 5.95 0.31
CA THR A 54 11.47 5.97 -1.03
C THR A 54 11.54 4.56 -1.62
N GLU A 55 11.96 3.59 -0.82
CA GLU A 55 12.00 2.19 -1.25
C GLU A 55 10.60 1.62 -1.55
N PHE A 56 9.58 1.95 -0.75
CA PHE A 56 8.21 1.56 -1.07
C PHE A 56 7.72 2.17 -2.39
N ASN A 57 8.05 3.44 -2.65
CA ASN A 57 7.70 4.08 -3.93
C ASN A 57 8.40 3.39 -5.12
N ARG A 58 9.69 3.04 -4.98
CA ARG A 58 10.43 2.26 -5.98
C ARG A 58 9.73 0.92 -6.25
N VAL A 59 9.36 0.17 -5.21
CA VAL A 59 8.64 -1.10 -5.38
C VAL A 59 7.31 -0.88 -6.08
N PHE A 60 6.53 0.12 -5.65
CA PHE A 60 5.20 0.38 -6.18
C PHE A 60 5.23 0.76 -7.66
N THR A 61 6.07 1.74 -8.02
CA THR A 61 6.09 2.33 -9.36
C THR A 61 7.03 1.60 -10.32
N ASP A 62 8.22 1.23 -9.88
CA ASP A 62 9.25 0.74 -10.81
C ASP A 62 9.22 -0.79 -10.95
N VAL A 63 8.93 -1.50 -9.85
CA VAL A 63 8.92 -2.97 -9.84
C VAL A 63 7.54 -3.53 -10.17
N LEU A 64 6.52 -3.11 -9.40
CA LEU A 64 5.15 -3.59 -9.56
C LEU A 64 4.40 -2.84 -10.67
N LYS A 65 4.90 -1.68 -11.09
CA LYS A 65 4.31 -0.84 -12.15
C LYS A 65 2.85 -0.49 -11.89
N LEU A 66 2.50 -0.28 -10.63
CA LEU A 66 1.16 0.11 -10.21
C LEU A 66 0.91 1.59 -10.51
N ASP A 67 -0.31 1.91 -10.89
CA ASP A 67 -0.72 3.23 -11.33
C ASP A 67 -1.64 3.96 -10.33
N SER A 68 -2.17 5.11 -10.73
CA SER A 68 -3.10 5.89 -9.90
C SER A 68 -4.43 5.19 -9.63
N THR A 69 -4.88 4.33 -10.55
CA THR A 69 -6.10 3.52 -10.40
C THR A 69 -5.89 2.46 -9.33
N ASP A 70 -4.75 1.78 -9.35
CA ASP A 70 -4.36 0.82 -8.31
C ASP A 70 -4.29 1.50 -6.95
N LEU A 71 -3.67 2.67 -6.87
CA LEU A 71 -3.59 3.45 -5.63
C LEU A 71 -4.99 3.81 -5.10
N GLN A 72 -5.92 4.22 -5.96
CA GLN A 72 -7.30 4.48 -5.57
C GLN A 72 -8.02 3.22 -5.07
N ASN A 73 -7.79 2.07 -5.71
CA ASN A 73 -8.36 0.80 -5.30
C ASN A 73 -7.83 0.35 -3.94
N LEU A 74 -6.54 0.54 -3.67
CA LEU A 74 -5.93 0.29 -2.36
C LEU A 74 -6.56 1.17 -1.27
N TYR A 75 -6.75 2.47 -1.53
CA TYR A 75 -7.43 3.34 -0.55
C TYR A 75 -8.89 2.96 -0.31
N LYS A 76 -9.62 2.54 -1.35
CA LYS A 76 -10.99 2.00 -1.18
C LYS A 76 -10.98 0.74 -0.34
N LEU A 77 -10.01 -0.16 -0.55
CA LEU A 77 -9.87 -1.38 0.25
C LEU A 77 -9.62 -1.04 1.72
N ILE A 78 -8.72 -0.10 2.01
CA ILE A 78 -8.48 0.39 3.38
C ILE A 78 -9.77 0.95 3.99
N GLU A 79 -10.53 1.75 3.24
CA GLU A 79 -11.80 2.31 3.72
C GLU A 79 -12.81 1.21 4.07
N VAL A 80 -12.93 0.18 3.22
CA VAL A 80 -13.80 -0.98 3.48
C VAL A 80 -13.35 -1.76 4.69
N THR A 81 -12.06 -2.06 4.82
CA THR A 81 -11.52 -2.79 5.97
C THR A 81 -11.74 -2.04 7.27
N ASN A 82 -11.58 -0.71 7.28
CA ASN A 82 -11.72 0.09 8.48
C ASN A 82 -13.18 0.37 8.88
N THR A 83 -14.09 0.50 7.91
CA THR A 83 -15.45 1.00 8.17
C THR A 83 -16.55 -0.01 7.87
N GLY A 84 -16.22 -1.12 7.19
CA GLY A 84 -17.18 -2.08 6.65
C GLY A 84 -18.07 -1.50 5.53
N LYS A 85 -17.77 -0.30 5.01
CA LYS A 85 -18.61 0.42 4.04
C LYS A 85 -17.76 1.03 2.94
N ILE A 86 -18.27 1.02 1.70
CA ILE A 86 -17.72 1.83 0.60
C ILE A 86 -18.51 3.14 0.59
N LYS A 87 -17.85 4.29 0.83
CA LYS A 87 -18.46 5.58 0.52
C LYS A 87 -18.41 5.79 -0.99
N TYR A 88 -19.44 5.30 -1.69
CA TYR A 88 -19.67 5.76 -3.05
C TYR A 88 -19.94 7.27 -2.99
N LYS A 89 -19.14 8.07 -3.70
CA LYS A 89 -19.61 9.39 -4.13
C LYS A 89 -20.90 9.11 -4.89
N LYS A 90 -22.04 9.53 -4.33
CA LYS A 90 -23.31 9.50 -5.05
C LYS A 90 -23.06 10.19 -6.39
N PHE A 91 -23.11 9.42 -7.48
CA PHE A 91 -23.26 10.01 -8.79
C PHE A 91 -24.60 10.74 -8.72
N ASN A 92 -24.55 12.07 -8.61
CA ASN A 92 -25.69 12.90 -8.94
C ASN A 92 -25.88 12.77 -10.44
N GLY A 93 -26.52 11.68 -10.86
CA GLY A 93 -27.11 11.57 -12.18
C GLY A 93 -28.20 12.63 -12.24
N GLY A 94 -27.85 13.79 -12.78
CA GLY A 94 -28.84 14.74 -13.26
C GLY A 94 -29.57 14.06 -14.41
N MET A 95 -30.85 13.76 -14.17
CA MET A 95 -31.85 13.68 -15.23
C MET A 95 -31.94 15.04 -15.94
#